data_AF-A0A229SQS0-F1
#
_entry.id   AF-A0A229SQS0-F1
#
_cell.length_a   1.000
_cell.length_b   1.000
_cell.length_c   1.000
_cell.angle_alpha   90.00
_cell.angle_beta   90.00
_cell.angle_gamma   90.00
#
_symmetry.space_group_name_H-M   'P 1'
#
loop_
_entity.id
_entity.type
_entity.pdbx_description
1 polymer ?
#
loop_
_entity_poly.entity_id
_entity_poly.type
_entity_poly.pdbx_seq_one_letter_code
_entity_poly.pdbx_strand_id
1 'polypeptide(L)'
;MPDKIARSAAADGFAELVLADPAWVRAEFDAIVAANFGPPPPPVPARPRPGLPRPAAVLGVPRRRPGARLLAGKCPRRERSPPPNPTGKSGRTRTEGE
;
A
#
# COMPACT_ATOMS: atom_id res chain seq x y z
N MET A 1 -28.11 20.68 20.90
CA MET A 1 -27.20 19.86 20.06
C MET A 1 -26.73 18.72 20.94
N PRO A 2 -26.80 17.44 20.52
CA PRO A 2 -26.27 16.35 21.32
C PRO A 2 -24.74 16.53 21.47
N ASP A 3 -24.26 16.41 22.70
CA ASP A 3 -22.89 16.73 23.06
C ASP A 3 -21.89 15.76 22.43
N LYS A 4 -20.84 16.32 21.83
CA LYS A 4 -19.81 15.58 21.08
C LYS A 4 -19.08 14.55 21.95
N ILE A 5 -18.99 14.82 23.25
CA ILE A 5 -18.33 13.94 24.24
C ILE A 5 -19.14 12.66 24.44
N ALA A 6 -20.47 12.78 24.58
CA ALA A 6 -21.37 11.63 24.69
C ALA A 6 -21.35 10.77 23.41
N ARG A 7 -21.18 11.41 22.24
CA ARG A 7 -21.03 10.71 20.97
C ARG A 7 -19.71 9.95 20.85
N SER A 8 -18.61 10.49 21.39
CA SER A 8 -17.30 9.81 21.40
C SER A 8 -17.33 8.58 22.31
N ALA A 9 -17.81 8.73 23.55
CA ALA A 9 -17.90 7.62 24.50
C ALA A 9 -18.81 6.48 24.00
N ALA A 10 -19.90 6.83 23.30
CA ALA A 10 -20.76 5.84 22.65
C ALA A 10 -20.10 5.14 21.45
N ALA A 11 -19.28 5.86 20.68
CA ALA A 11 -18.52 5.29 19.57
C ALA A 11 -17.43 4.33 20.06
N ASP A 12 -16.75 4.67 21.15
CA ASP A 12 -15.72 3.82 21.76
C ASP A 12 -16.33 2.51 22.29
N GLY A 13 -17.46 2.57 22.99
CA GLY A 13 -18.17 1.37 23.46
C GLY A 13 -18.74 0.50 22.33
N PHE A 14 -19.18 1.12 21.23
CA PHE A 14 -19.62 0.38 20.05
C PHE A 14 -18.45 -0.32 19.35
N ALA A 15 -17.30 0.35 19.21
CA ALA A 15 -16.11 -0.24 18.61
C ALA A 15 -15.61 -1.44 19.41
N GLU A 16 -15.59 -1.35 20.75
CA GLU A 16 -15.27 -2.47 21.64
C GLU A 16 -16.19 -3.68 21.40
N LEU A 17 -17.51 -3.44 21.30
CA LEU A 17 -18.50 -4.51 21.04
C LEU A 17 -18.29 -5.18 19.68
N VAL A 18 -18.06 -4.39 18.64
CA VAL A 18 -17.83 -4.90 17.27
C VAL A 18 -16.52 -5.69 17.20
N LEU A 19 -15.47 -5.22 17.88
CA LEU A 19 -14.16 -5.88 17.89
C LEU A 19 -14.11 -7.11 18.80
N ALA A 20 -15.06 -7.29 19.71
CA ALA A 20 -15.17 -8.48 20.56
C ALA A 20 -15.39 -9.78 19.76
N ASP A 21 -15.98 -9.69 18.56
CA ASP A 21 -16.12 -10.83 17.63
C ASP A 21 -15.54 -10.50 16.24
N PRO A 22 -14.23 -10.70 16.03
CA PRO A 22 -13.59 -10.44 14.75
C PRO A 22 -14.04 -11.41 13.64
N ALA A 23 -14.58 -12.59 13.98
CA ALA A 23 -15.07 -13.54 12.99
C ALA A 23 -16.38 -13.06 12.38
N TRP A 24 -17.29 -12.56 13.23
CA TRP A 24 -18.54 -11.93 12.78
C TRP A 24 -18.27 -10.69 11.90
N VAL A 25 -17.34 -9.81 12.29
CA VAL A 25 -16.98 -8.62 11.49
C VAL A 25 -16.49 -8.99 10.10
N ARG A 26 -15.65 -10.03 10.00
CA ARG A 26 -15.13 -10.51 8.72
C ARG A 26 -16.24 -11.08 7.85
N ALA A 27 -17.12 -11.90 8.42
CA ALA A 27 -18.25 -12.47 7.70
C ALA A 27 -19.20 -11.40 7.15
N GLU A 28 -19.52 -10.38 7.95
CA GLU A 28 -20.37 -9.27 7.52
C GLU A 28 -19.70 -8.43 6.43
N PHE A 29 -18.42 -8.11 6.60
CA PHE A 29 -17.66 -7.39 5.59
C PHE A 29 -17.61 -8.15 4.27
N ASP A 30 -17.32 -9.45 4.31
CA ASP A 30 -17.30 -10.30 3.11
C ASP A 30 -18.68 -10.39 2.46
N ALA A 31 -19.77 -10.44 3.24
CA ALA A 31 -21.14 -10.42 2.73
C ALA A 31 -21.46 -9.11 1.99
N ILE A 32 -21.07 -7.97 2.55
CA ILE A 32 -21.21 -6.66 1.90
C ILE A 32 -20.39 -6.61 0.62
N VAL A 33 -19.13 -7.06 0.64
CA VAL A 33 -18.29 -7.07 -0.56
C VAL A 33 -18.88 -7.98 -1.64
N ALA A 34 -19.30 -9.20 -1.27
CA ALA A 34 -19.90 -10.14 -2.21
C ALA A 34 -21.18 -9.60 -2.84
N ALA A 35 -22.02 -8.90 -2.06
CA ALA A 35 -23.25 -8.29 -2.54
C ALA A 35 -23.00 -7.14 -3.54
N ASN A 36 -21.88 -6.42 -3.40
CA ASN A 36 -21.60 -5.22 -4.19
C ASN A 36 -20.63 -5.43 -5.35
N PHE A 37 -19.70 -6.39 -5.26
CA PHE A 37 -18.56 -6.46 -6.19
C PHE A 37 -18.54 -7.65 -7.14
N GLY A 38 -19.48 -8.60 -7.03
CA GLY A 38 -19.54 -9.77 -7.91
C GLY A 38 -18.25 -10.63 -7.91
N PRO A 39 -18.27 -11.80 -8.57
CA PRO A 39 -17.06 -12.61 -8.70
C PRO A 39 -16.03 -11.91 -9.58
N PRO A 40 -14.71 -12.05 -9.28
CA PRO A 40 -13.67 -11.53 -10.15
C PRO A 40 -13.77 -12.14 -11.54
N PRO A 41 -13.40 -11.40 -12.60
CA PRO A 41 -13.41 -11.94 -13.95
C PRO A 41 -12.46 -13.14 -14.06
N PRO A 42 -12.77 -14.12 -14.93
CA PRO A 42 -11.93 -15.29 -15.11
C PRO A 42 -10.52 -14.88 -15.58
N PRO A 43 -9.48 -15.64 -15.23
CA PRO A 43 -8.12 -15.36 -15.68
C PRO A 43 -8.07 -15.40 -17.22
N VAL A 44 -7.50 -14.35 -17.82
CA VAL A 44 -7.29 -14.31 -19.27
C VAL A 44 -6.24 -15.36 -19.62
N PRO A 45 -6.49 -16.24 -20.61
CA PRO A 45 -5.50 -17.23 -21.01
C PRO A 45 -4.21 -16.52 -21.43
N ALA A 46 -3.08 -17.00 -20.93
CA ALA A 46 -1.78 -16.49 -21.33
C ALA A 46 -1.63 -16.63 -22.85
N ARG A 47 -1.59 -15.51 -23.57
CA ARG A 47 -1.26 -15.55 -25.00
C ARG A 47 0.13 -16.14 -25.14
N PRO A 48 0.34 -17.13 -26.02
CA PRO A 48 1.68 -17.59 -26.36
C PRO A 48 2.49 -16.37 -26.80
N ARG A 49 3.54 -16.05 -26.06
CA ARG A 49 4.52 -15.06 -26.54
C ARG A 49 5.09 -15.64 -27.83
N PRO A 50 5.10 -14.90 -28.95
CA PRO A 50 5.83 -15.33 -30.13
C PRO A 50 7.24 -15.71 -29.68
N GLY A 51 7.64 -16.96 -29.92
CA GLY A 51 8.94 -17.45 -29.50
C GLY A 51 10.00 -16.50 -30.03
N LEU A 52 10.74 -15.86 -29.14
CA LEU A 52 11.93 -15.12 -29.56
C LEU A 52 12.81 -16.12 -30.33
N PRO A 53 13.27 -15.79 -31.54
CA PRO A 53 14.15 -16.69 -32.27
C PRO A 53 15.34 -17.02 -31.37
N ARG A 54 15.52 -18.31 -31.08
CA ARG A 54 16.65 -18.79 -30.29
C ARG A 54 17.91 -18.35 -31.02
N PRO A 55 18.80 -17.54 -30.42
CA PRO A 55 20.03 -17.20 -31.09
C PRO A 55 20.78 -18.52 -31.37
N ALA A 56 21.23 -18.68 -32.61
CA ALA A 56 22.05 -19.81 -33.00
C ALA A 56 23.19 -19.95 -32.00
N ALA A 57 23.34 -21.15 -31.41
CA ALA A 57 24.41 -21.41 -30.48
C ALA A 57 25.74 -21.24 -31.23
N VAL A 58 26.40 -20.10 -31.03
CA VAL A 58 27.77 -19.91 -31.46
C VAL A 58 28.62 -20.84 -30.60
N LEU A 59 28.97 -22.00 -31.17
CA LEU A 59 29.97 -22.90 -30.60
C LEU A 59 31.25 -22.09 -30.38
N GLY A 60 31.63 -21.86 -29.12
CA GLY A 60 32.98 -21.41 -28.78
C GLY A 60 33.15 -20.11 -27.99
N VAL A 61 32.11 -19.44 -27.48
CA VAL A 61 32.34 -18.26 -26.61
C VAL A 61 32.50 -18.70 -25.15
N PRO A 62 33.65 -18.44 -24.47
CA PRO A 62 33.79 -18.73 -23.05
C PRO A 62 32.78 -17.90 -22.26
N ARG A 63 32.03 -18.54 -21.36
CA ARG A 63 31.16 -17.83 -20.41
C ARG A 63 32.04 -16.96 -19.51
N ARG A 64 32.21 -15.69 -19.85
CA ARG A 64 32.60 -14.68 -18.87
C ARG A 64 31.54 -14.71 -17.78
N ARG A 65 31.92 -15.04 -16.54
CA ARG A 65 31.18 -14.58 -15.36
C ARG A 65 31.61 -13.14 -15.11
N PRO A 66 30.71 -12.15 -15.21
CA PRO A 66 30.93 -10.88 -14.57
C PRO A 66 30.19 -10.92 -13.25
N GLY A 67 30.95 -11.10 -12.17
CA GLY A 67 30.62 -10.38 -10.95
C GLY A 67 30.58 -8.89 -11.28
N ALA A 68 29.64 -8.20 -10.64
CA ALA A 68 29.42 -6.76 -10.64
C ALA A 68 29.03 -6.10 -11.99
N ARG A 69 27.76 -5.68 -12.07
CA ARG A 69 27.38 -4.28 -12.32
C ARG A 69 25.89 -4.08 -12.03
N LEU A 70 25.66 -3.53 -10.84
CA LEU A 70 24.62 -2.55 -10.47
C LEU A 70 23.60 -2.27 -11.59
N LEU A 71 22.51 -3.02 -11.63
CA LEU A 71 21.26 -2.46 -12.12
C LEU A 71 20.61 -1.74 -10.95
N ALA A 72 21.16 -0.56 -10.64
CA ALA A 72 20.36 0.51 -10.08
C ALA A 72 19.27 0.78 -11.13
N GLY A 73 18.17 0.03 -11.01
CA GLY A 73 16.96 0.30 -11.76
C GLY A 73 16.67 1.77 -11.58
N LYS A 74 16.37 2.46 -12.68
CA LYS A 74 15.93 3.85 -12.67
C LYS A 74 14.63 3.92 -11.86
N CYS A 75 14.75 4.03 -10.53
CA CYS A 75 13.67 4.47 -9.69
C CYS A 75 13.37 5.89 -10.16
N PRO A 76 12.13 6.19 -10.60
CA PRO A 76 11.69 7.57 -10.66
C PRO A 76 11.99 8.18 -9.29
N ARG A 77 12.74 9.28 -9.29
CA ARG A 77 13.07 10.03 -8.08
C ARG A 77 11.77 10.24 -7.33
N ARG A 78 11.58 9.54 -6.21
CA ARG A 78 10.43 9.76 -5.32
C ARG A 78 10.43 11.25 -5.03
N GLU A 79 9.42 11.94 -5.54
CA GLU A 79 9.24 13.36 -5.27
C GLU A 79 9.16 13.49 -3.75
N ARG A 80 10.12 14.23 -3.18
CA ARG A 80 10.12 14.55 -1.77
C ARG A 80 8.87 15.40 -1.51
N SER A 81 8.26 15.21 -0.34
CA SER A 81 7.10 15.96 0.13
C SER A 81 7.17 17.45 -0.19
N PRO A 82 6.01 18.11 -0.41
CA PRO A 82 5.97 19.54 -0.70
C PRO A 82 6.72 20.36 0.36
N PRO A 83 7.32 21.50 -0.02
CA PRO A 83 8.08 22.34 0.90
C PRO A 83 7.18 22.79 2.07
N PRO A 84 7.75 22.89 3.30
CA PRO A 84 6.98 23.38 4.44
C PRO A 84 6.53 24.82 4.17
N ASN A 85 5.25 25.08 4.45
CA ASN A 85 4.60 26.37 4.23
C ASN A 85 5.22 27.44 5.18
N PRO A 86 5.78 28.56 4.68
CA PRO A 86 6.47 29.55 5.51
C PRO A 86 5.53 30.38 6.41
N THR A 87 4.22 30.16 6.37
CA THR A 87 3.24 30.96 7.13
C THR A 87 2.60 30.23 8.32
N GLY A 88 3.08 29.03 8.65
CA GLY A 88 2.75 28.37 9.92
C GLY A 88 3.47 29.05 11.07
N LYS A 89 2.90 30.12 11.61
CA LYS A 89 3.28 30.69 12.91
C LYS A 89 3.36 29.54 13.93
N SER A 90 4.57 29.16 14.33
CA SER A 90 4.80 28.38 15.54
C SER A 90 4.47 29.27 16.74
N GLY A 91 3.18 29.41 17.01
CA GLY A 91 2.69 29.94 18.26
C GLY A 91 2.66 28.82 19.30
N ARG A 92 3.55 28.90 20.28
CA ARG A 92 3.40 28.62 21.72
C ARG A 92 4.69 28.05 22.31
N THR A 93 5.48 28.87 23.00
CA THR A 93 5.44 29.25 24.43
C THR A 93 6.31 28.36 25.31
N ARG A 94 7.31 29.02 25.91
CA ARG A 94 7.66 28.99 27.33
C ARG A 94 8.02 27.63 27.94
N THR A 95 9.30 27.49 28.24
CA THR A 95 9.76 26.87 29.50
C THR A 95 10.92 27.68 30.03
N GLU A 96 10.74 28.15 31.27
CA GLU A 96 11.77 28.68 32.15
C GLU A 96 12.71 27.54 32.60
N GLY A 97 13.93 27.91 33.03
CA GLY A 97 15.02 27.03 33.48
C GLY A 97 16.31 27.51 32.82
N GLU A 98 17.27 28.12 33.50
CA GLU A 98 17.75 27.94 34.88
C GLU A 98 18.36 29.26 35.38
#